data_AF-A0A8S2QNX6-F1
#
_entry.id   AF-A0A8S2QNX6-F1
#
_cell.length_a   1.000
_cell.length_b   1.000
_cell.length_c   1.000
_cell.angle_alpha   90.00
_cell.angle_beta   90.00
_cell.angle_gamma   90.00
#
_symmetry.space_group_name_H-M   'P 1'
#
loop_
_entity.id
_entity.type
_entity.pdbx_description
1 polymer ?
#
loop_
_entity_poly.entity_id
_entity_poly.type
_entity_poly.pdbx_seq_one_letter_code
_entity_poly.pdbx_strand_id
1 'polypeptide(L)'
;MDRTIASARSFLAGLFSSEESDNKIQATGPFEIEVHHFPYEDMFPNPNVAPILNKCHTVKSLYTSLTDDHELKKARQTLINRIGLTEYPHGIIELHDDIISRQAHNFTVPNDLLQLTKDFEIMSAREYVYRATNIGFDLFIRSSCGSILYLIRENFNFILKNYLDERTNSLKKQYQKFFIYSGHDSTIIPLALAFEIFDMRWPRYGAYIVLKYFISKADKSETYVTVHFDGEPQVLPDCEDHYCSYSTFLKSLQNRIDKPKKIYQA
;
A
#
# COMPACT_ATOMS: atom_id res chain seq x y z
N MET A 1 6.66 13.63 0.91
CA MET A 1 7.07 13.80 2.31
C MET A 1 8.53 13.38 2.44
N ASP A 2 9.34 14.02 3.28
CA ASP A 2 10.79 13.77 3.34
C ASP A 2 11.15 12.30 3.62
N ARG A 3 10.41 11.64 4.50
CA ARG A 3 10.67 10.23 4.86
C ARG A 3 10.48 9.25 3.72
N THR A 4 9.51 9.46 2.82
CA THR A 4 9.29 8.55 1.67
C THR A 4 10.39 8.75 0.62
N ILE A 5 10.80 10.00 0.37
CA ILE A 5 11.93 10.32 -0.51
C ILE A 5 13.23 9.72 0.04
N ALA A 6 13.49 9.87 1.33
CA ALA A 6 14.67 9.31 1.99
C ALA A 6 14.69 7.77 1.91
N SER A 7 13.55 7.11 2.16
CA SER A 7 13.42 5.66 2.03
C SER A 7 13.64 5.19 0.59
N ALA A 8 13.06 5.87 -0.41
CA ALA A 8 13.28 5.56 -1.82
C ALA A 8 14.77 5.69 -2.20
N ARG A 9 15.43 6.76 -1.74
CA ARG A 9 16.88 6.95 -1.93
C ARG A 9 17.69 5.81 -1.32
N SER A 10 17.40 5.42 -0.08
CA SER A 10 18.09 4.32 0.60
C SER A 10 17.86 2.98 -0.10
N PHE A 11 16.63 2.72 -0.57
CA PHE A 11 16.29 1.54 -1.36
C PHE A 11 17.09 1.48 -2.67
N LEU A 12 17.12 2.58 -3.43
CA LEU A 12 17.88 2.67 -4.68
C LEU A 12 19.38 2.49 -4.47
N ALA A 13 19.93 3.08 -3.40
CA ALA A 13 21.33 2.89 -3.05
C ALA A 13 21.65 1.40 -2.82
N GLY A 14 20.80 0.69 -2.07
CA GLY A 14 20.93 -0.75 -1.85
C GLY A 14 20.79 -1.57 -3.13
N LEU A 15 19.75 -1.30 -3.93
CA LEU A 15 19.44 -2.03 -5.17
C LEU A 15 20.57 -1.97 -6.21
N PHE A 16 21.28 -0.84 -6.28
CA PHE A 16 22.37 -0.61 -7.22
C PHE A 16 23.76 -0.75 -6.58
N SER A 17 23.85 -1.26 -5.35
CA SER A 17 25.12 -1.62 -4.72
C SER A 17 25.27 -3.14 -4.65
N SER A 18 26.50 -3.64 -4.69
CA SER A 18 26.77 -5.06 -4.46
C SER A 18 28.10 -5.24 -3.71
N GLU A 19 28.25 -6.36 -3.01
CA GLU A 19 29.54 -6.71 -2.39
C GLU A 19 30.66 -6.82 -3.44
N GLU A 20 30.34 -7.35 -4.62
CA GLU A 20 31.26 -7.44 -5.77
C GLU A 20 31.77 -6.07 -6.24
N SER A 21 31.00 -5.02 -5.99
CA SER A 21 31.37 -3.63 -6.31
C SER A 21 31.92 -2.86 -5.10
N ASP A 22 32.34 -3.55 -4.03
CA ASP A 22 32.83 -2.94 -2.80
C ASP A 22 31.79 -1.96 -2.20
N ASN A 23 30.51 -2.33 -2.30
CA ASN A 23 29.35 -1.53 -1.91
C ASN A 23 29.26 -0.16 -2.61
N LYS A 24 29.93 0.03 -3.75
CA LYS A 24 29.82 1.25 -4.56
C LYS A 24 28.56 1.20 -5.42
N ILE A 25 27.82 2.30 -5.43
CA ILE A 25 26.62 2.46 -6.26
C ILE A 25 27.00 2.36 -7.75
N GLN A 26 26.45 1.36 -8.43
CA GLN A 26 26.56 1.09 -9.85
C GLN A 26 25.45 1.82 -10.62
N ALA A 27 25.61 3.14 -10.77
CA ALA A 27 24.70 3.97 -11.55
C ALA A 27 25.48 4.90 -12.50
N THR A 28 24.91 5.17 -13.68
CA THR A 28 25.50 6.09 -14.67
C THR A 28 25.27 7.57 -14.35
N GLY A 29 24.43 7.87 -13.36
CA GLY A 29 24.06 9.21 -12.93
C GLY A 29 23.16 9.17 -11.69
N PRO A 30 22.72 10.34 -11.19
CA PRO A 30 21.79 10.42 -10.08
C PRO A 30 20.41 9.83 -10.46
N PHE A 31 19.72 9.25 -9.49
CA PHE A 31 18.33 8.84 -9.65
C PHE A 31 17.40 10.05 -9.50
N GLU A 32 16.47 10.20 -10.43
CA GLU A 32 15.37 11.14 -10.33
C GLU A 32 14.23 10.49 -9.53
N ILE A 33 13.76 11.17 -8.49
CA ILE A 33 12.62 10.74 -7.67
C ILE A 33 11.49 11.73 -7.93
N GLU A 34 10.51 11.29 -8.71
CA GLU A 34 9.32 12.07 -9.01
C GLU A 34 8.41 12.17 -7.78
N VAL A 35 7.93 13.38 -7.50
CA VAL A 35 7.04 13.67 -6.38
C VAL A 35 5.90 14.57 -6.81
N HIS A 36 4.75 14.45 -6.17
CA HIS A 36 3.62 15.32 -6.44
C HIS A 36 3.44 16.37 -5.32
N HIS A 37 2.85 17.51 -5.67
CA HIS A 37 2.48 18.53 -4.69
C HIS A 37 1.32 17.99 -3.82
N PHE A 38 1.41 18.17 -2.49
CA PHE A 38 0.56 17.51 -1.49
C PHE A 38 -0.97 17.63 -1.71
N PRO A 39 -1.55 18.81 -2.04
CA PRO A 39 -2.97 18.95 -2.37
C PRO A 39 -3.47 18.03 -3.49
N TYR A 40 -2.56 17.51 -4.31
CA TYR A 40 -2.87 16.74 -5.51
C TYR A 40 -2.24 15.34 -5.47
N GLU A 41 -1.56 15.01 -4.38
CA GLU A 41 -0.90 13.72 -4.19
C GLU A 41 -1.94 12.60 -4.05
N ASP A 42 -1.78 11.53 -4.82
CA ASP A 42 -2.69 10.41 -4.90
C ASP A 42 -2.02 9.07 -4.54
N MET A 43 -0.78 9.12 -4.05
CA MET A 43 -0.09 7.97 -3.47
C MET A 43 -0.60 7.58 -2.07
N PHE A 44 -1.55 8.31 -1.49
CA PHE A 44 -2.26 7.94 -0.26
C PHE A 44 -3.70 8.48 -0.30
N PRO A 45 -4.61 8.01 0.58
CA PRO A 45 -6.00 8.49 0.63
C PRO A 45 -6.04 9.99 0.95
N ASN A 46 -6.21 10.80 -0.08
CA ASN A 46 -6.17 12.26 0.01
C ASN A 46 -7.54 12.87 -0.27
N PRO A 47 -8.23 13.43 0.75
CA PRO A 47 -9.54 14.04 0.55
C PRO A 47 -9.56 15.25 -0.38
N ASN A 48 -8.41 15.89 -0.67
CA ASN A 48 -8.33 16.95 -1.68
C ASN A 48 -8.49 16.40 -3.10
N VAL A 49 -8.01 15.17 -3.34
CA VAL A 49 -8.13 14.48 -4.64
C VAL A 49 -9.48 13.73 -4.73
N ALA A 50 -9.88 13.09 -3.64
CA ALA A 50 -11.12 12.33 -3.54
C ALA A 50 -11.99 12.83 -2.36
N PRO A 51 -12.83 13.87 -2.54
CA PRO A 51 -13.61 14.47 -1.46
C PRO A 51 -14.59 13.53 -0.74
N ILE A 52 -14.93 12.39 -1.35
CA ILE A 52 -15.75 11.35 -0.71
C ILE A 52 -15.08 10.79 0.55
N LEU A 53 -13.74 10.81 0.64
CA LEU A 53 -12.99 10.40 1.82
C LEU A 53 -13.27 11.27 3.05
N ASN A 54 -13.73 12.51 2.87
CA ASN A 54 -14.19 13.35 3.99
C ASN A 54 -15.43 12.79 4.68
N LYS A 55 -16.16 11.87 4.02
CA LYS A 55 -17.30 11.20 4.64
C LYS A 55 -16.86 10.02 5.50
N CYS A 56 -15.65 9.49 5.39
CA CYS A 56 -15.16 8.43 6.28
C CYS A 56 -15.29 8.87 7.74
N HIS A 57 -15.55 7.92 8.64
CA HIS A 57 -15.61 8.24 10.06
C HIS A 57 -14.28 8.81 10.57
N THR A 58 -14.36 9.86 11.37
CA THR A 58 -13.33 10.16 12.36
C THR A 58 -13.37 9.09 13.46
N VAL A 59 -12.27 8.92 14.21
CA VAL A 59 -12.21 8.01 15.37
C VAL A 59 -13.39 8.28 16.31
N LYS A 60 -13.63 9.54 16.68
CA LYS A 60 -14.75 9.95 17.52
C LYS A 60 -16.09 9.50 16.92
N SER A 61 -16.37 9.87 15.68
CA SER A 61 -17.65 9.54 15.05
C SER A 61 -17.89 8.04 14.89
N LEU A 62 -16.82 7.25 14.66
CA LEU A 62 -16.90 5.79 14.58
C LEU A 62 -17.42 5.23 15.90
N TYR A 63 -16.74 5.51 17.01
CA TYR A 63 -17.13 4.92 18.30
C TYR A 63 -18.43 5.49 18.87
N THR A 64 -18.84 6.70 18.46
CA THR A 64 -20.18 7.23 18.75
C THR A 64 -21.28 6.51 17.98
N SER A 65 -21.03 6.08 16.73
CA SER A 65 -22.04 5.36 15.93
C SER A 65 -22.17 3.88 16.28
N LEU A 66 -21.15 3.30 16.91
CA LEU A 66 -21.18 1.89 17.33
C LEU A 66 -22.00 1.70 18.61
N THR A 67 -22.83 0.65 18.62
CA THR A 67 -23.54 0.19 19.81
C THR A 67 -22.56 -0.28 20.89
N ASP A 68 -22.97 -0.25 22.15
CA ASP A 68 -22.11 -0.63 23.29
C ASP A 68 -21.72 -2.11 23.27
N ASP A 69 -22.54 -2.95 22.64
CA ASP A 69 -22.26 -4.36 22.44
C ASP A 69 -21.35 -4.66 21.24
N HIS A 70 -21.02 -3.68 20.41
CA HIS A 70 -20.20 -3.88 19.22
C HIS A 70 -18.77 -4.30 19.57
N GLU A 71 -18.29 -5.37 18.94
CA GLU A 71 -17.00 -6.02 19.23
C GLU A 71 -15.81 -5.05 19.12
N LEU A 72 -15.76 -4.19 18.10
CA LEU A 72 -14.70 -3.18 17.96
C LEU A 72 -14.64 -2.22 19.16
N LYS A 73 -15.80 -1.79 19.67
CA LYS A 73 -15.90 -0.82 20.78
C LYS A 73 -15.47 -1.48 22.10
N LYS A 74 -15.92 -2.72 22.35
CA LYS A 74 -15.48 -3.54 23.50
C LYS A 74 -13.99 -3.82 23.48
N ALA A 75 -13.44 -4.22 22.32
CA ALA A 75 -12.01 -4.48 22.16
C ALA A 75 -11.18 -3.22 22.44
N ARG A 76 -11.57 -2.08 21.87
CA ARG A 76 -10.95 -0.78 22.16
C ARG A 76 -10.96 -0.46 23.66
N GLN A 77 -12.12 -0.55 24.30
CA GLN A 77 -12.23 -0.22 25.73
C GLN A 77 -11.38 -1.15 26.59
N THR A 78 -11.33 -2.44 26.25
CA THR A 78 -10.48 -3.41 26.94
C THR A 78 -9.01 -3.02 26.88
N LEU A 79 -8.52 -2.60 25.71
CA LEU A 79 -7.13 -2.16 25.55
C LEU A 79 -6.82 -0.87 26.30
N ILE A 80 -7.72 0.12 26.22
CA ILE A 80 -7.59 1.41 26.92
C ILE A 80 -7.56 1.18 28.45
N ASN A 81 -8.44 0.33 28.97
CA ASN A 81 -8.47 0.00 30.39
C ASN A 81 -7.18 -0.69 30.86
N ARG A 82 -6.59 -1.57 30.04
CA ARG A 82 -5.33 -2.27 30.38
C ARG A 82 -4.14 -1.33 30.56
N ILE A 83 -4.16 -0.18 29.89
CA ILE A 83 -3.13 0.85 30.03
C ILE A 83 -3.48 1.93 31.06
N GLY A 84 -4.52 1.67 31.89
CA GLY A 84 -4.92 2.54 32.99
C GLY A 84 -5.68 3.79 32.56
N LEU A 85 -6.15 3.86 31.31
CA LEU A 85 -6.95 4.96 30.82
C LEU A 85 -8.45 4.63 30.92
N THR A 86 -9.26 5.64 31.20
CA THR A 86 -10.73 5.54 31.13
C THR A 86 -11.24 5.92 29.75
N GLU A 87 -10.60 6.92 29.14
CA GLU A 87 -10.90 7.42 27.79
C GLU A 87 -9.60 7.67 27.02
N TYR A 88 -9.69 7.55 25.70
CA TYR A 88 -8.60 7.91 24.79
C TYR A 88 -9.21 8.51 23.51
N PRO A 89 -8.95 9.79 23.19
CA PRO A 89 -9.63 10.47 22.08
C PRO A 89 -8.97 10.25 20.70
N HIS A 90 -7.78 9.65 20.68
CA HIS A 90 -6.96 9.43 19.48
C HIS A 90 -7.17 8.02 18.90
N GLY A 91 -6.68 7.76 17.70
CA GLY A 91 -6.75 6.41 17.13
C GLY A 91 -5.85 5.43 17.89
N ILE A 92 -6.11 4.13 17.75
CA ILE A 92 -5.22 3.12 18.35
C ILE A 92 -3.84 3.10 17.65
N ILE A 93 -3.78 3.57 16.41
CA ILE A 93 -2.53 3.66 15.65
C ILE A 93 -1.49 4.54 16.35
N GLU A 94 -1.88 5.62 17.00
CA GLU A 94 -0.94 6.50 17.71
C GLU A 94 -0.22 5.76 18.87
N LEU A 95 -0.89 4.81 19.52
CA LEU A 95 -0.26 3.97 20.56
C LEU A 95 0.66 2.91 19.93
N HIS A 96 0.22 2.31 18.83
CA HIS A 96 1.04 1.34 18.09
C HIS A 96 2.33 2.01 17.56
N ASP A 97 2.22 3.20 16.97
CA ASP A 97 3.33 3.97 16.42
C ASP A 97 4.37 4.32 17.49
N ASP A 98 3.95 4.75 18.69
CA ASP A 98 4.89 5.05 19.79
C ASP A 98 5.67 3.80 20.20
N ILE A 99 4.99 2.66 20.37
CA ILE A 99 5.63 1.39 20.76
C ILE A 99 6.64 0.95 19.70
N ILE A 100 6.23 0.85 18.43
CA ILE A 100 7.09 0.38 17.35
C ILE A 100 8.26 1.35 17.11
N SER A 101 8.02 2.67 17.21
CA SER A 101 9.08 3.67 17.09
C SER A 101 10.14 3.53 18.18
N ARG A 102 9.73 3.32 19.44
CA ARG A 102 10.65 3.09 20.55
C ARG A 102 11.46 1.82 20.34
N GLN A 103 10.81 0.72 19.96
CA GLN A 103 11.47 -0.56 19.69
C GLN A 103 12.53 -0.43 18.59
N ALA A 104 12.19 0.25 17.49
CA ALA A 104 13.11 0.45 16.37
C ALA A 104 14.39 1.24 16.74
N HIS A 105 14.34 2.03 17.82
CA HIS A 105 15.45 2.86 18.28
C HIS A 105 16.04 2.40 19.63
N ASN A 106 15.70 1.18 20.09
CA ASN A 106 16.14 0.63 21.37
C ASN A 106 15.78 1.51 22.59
N PHE A 107 14.71 2.29 22.51
CA PHE A 107 14.18 3.00 23.67
C PHE A 107 13.36 2.07 24.56
N THR A 108 13.35 2.37 25.86
CA THR A 108 12.54 1.62 26.82
C THR A 108 11.04 1.75 26.50
N VAL A 109 10.37 0.60 26.40
CA VAL A 109 8.91 0.49 26.33
C VAL A 109 8.41 -0.10 27.64
N PRO A 110 7.43 0.52 28.32
CA PRO A 110 6.80 -0.08 29.50
C PRO A 110 6.30 -1.50 29.20
N ASN A 111 6.56 -2.45 30.11
CA ASN A 111 6.23 -3.87 29.89
C ASN A 111 4.75 -4.11 29.55
N ASP A 112 3.85 -3.37 30.20
CA ASP A 112 2.40 -3.47 29.95
C ASP A 112 2.04 -3.08 28.50
N LEU A 113 2.73 -2.08 27.93
CA LEU A 113 2.54 -1.69 26.52
C LEU A 113 3.18 -2.71 25.57
N LEU A 114 4.37 -3.20 25.93
CA LEU A 114 5.09 -4.18 25.12
C LEU A 114 4.28 -5.47 24.92
N GLN A 115 3.61 -5.96 25.97
CA GLN A 115 2.74 -7.15 25.90
C GLN A 115 1.53 -6.95 24.99
N LEU A 116 1.09 -5.71 24.79
CA LEU A 116 -0.09 -5.36 23.98
C LEU A 116 0.25 -4.97 22.54
N THR A 117 1.54 -4.99 22.15
CA THR A 117 2.00 -4.53 20.83
C THR A 117 1.20 -5.14 19.68
N LYS A 118 0.98 -6.46 19.70
CA LYS A 118 0.21 -7.18 18.67
C LYS A 118 -1.28 -6.83 18.70
N ASP A 119 -1.84 -6.61 19.88
CA ASP A 119 -3.24 -6.21 20.01
C ASP A 119 -3.45 -4.81 19.44
N PHE A 120 -2.53 -3.88 19.70
CA PHE A 120 -2.56 -2.55 19.10
C PHE A 120 -2.35 -2.58 17.59
N GLU A 121 -1.48 -3.43 17.07
CA GLU A 121 -1.27 -3.63 15.62
C GLU A 121 -2.59 -4.03 14.93
N ILE A 122 -3.24 -5.09 15.42
CA ILE A 122 -4.51 -5.60 14.85
C ILE A 122 -5.63 -4.59 15.01
N MET A 123 -5.71 -3.95 16.19
CA MET A 123 -6.76 -2.99 16.48
C MET A 123 -6.62 -1.72 15.62
N SER A 124 -5.40 -1.26 15.33
CA SER A 124 -5.13 -0.15 14.42
C SER A 124 -5.63 -0.45 13.01
N ALA A 125 -5.31 -1.65 12.49
CA ALA A 125 -5.78 -2.10 11.18
C ALA A 125 -7.32 -2.18 11.12
N ARG A 126 -7.94 -2.79 12.14
CA ARG A 126 -9.41 -2.86 12.25
C ARG A 126 -10.04 -1.48 12.27
N GLU A 127 -9.58 -0.59 13.15
CA GLU A 127 -10.12 0.75 13.27
C GLU A 127 -10.04 1.51 11.93
N TYR A 128 -8.91 1.42 11.23
CA TYR A 128 -8.73 2.03 9.92
C TYR A 128 -9.73 1.52 8.87
N VAL A 129 -9.92 0.20 8.77
CA VAL A 129 -10.89 -0.40 7.85
C VAL A 129 -12.33 0.00 8.23
N TYR A 130 -12.65 -0.04 9.53
CA TYR A 130 -14.00 0.31 10.01
C TYR A 130 -14.36 1.77 9.76
N ARG A 131 -13.38 2.68 9.72
CA ARG A 131 -13.63 4.08 9.38
C ARG A 131 -14.23 4.29 7.98
N ALA A 132 -14.02 3.35 7.06
CA ALA A 132 -14.53 3.39 5.70
C ALA A 132 -15.96 2.84 5.54
N THR A 133 -16.52 2.21 6.57
CA THR A 133 -17.78 1.45 6.48
C THR A 133 -18.98 2.27 5.99
N ASN A 134 -19.04 3.56 6.30
CA ASN A 134 -20.14 4.43 5.91
C ASN A 134 -20.13 4.89 4.45
N ILE A 135 -18.98 4.82 3.77
CA ILE A 135 -18.90 5.10 2.32
C ILE A 135 -18.90 3.83 1.48
N GLY A 136 -18.76 2.66 2.10
CA GLY A 136 -18.66 1.37 1.43
C GLY A 136 -17.24 1.04 1.00
N PHE A 137 -16.93 -0.26 1.02
CA PHE A 137 -15.57 -0.77 0.88
C PHE A 137 -14.96 -0.53 -0.51
N ASP A 138 -15.68 -0.86 -1.59
CA ASP A 138 -15.17 -0.63 -2.95
C ASP A 138 -14.96 0.86 -3.24
N LEU A 139 -15.86 1.73 -2.75
CA LEU A 139 -15.71 3.18 -2.93
C LEU A 139 -14.52 3.72 -2.15
N PHE A 140 -14.29 3.21 -0.94
CA PHE A 140 -13.10 3.52 -0.16
C PHE A 140 -11.82 3.10 -0.88
N ILE A 141 -11.72 1.84 -1.36
CA ILE A 141 -10.55 1.35 -2.08
C ILE A 141 -10.31 2.19 -3.35
N ARG A 142 -11.35 2.37 -4.16
CA ARG A 142 -11.28 3.16 -5.40
C ARG A 142 -10.78 4.59 -5.14
N SER A 143 -11.29 5.23 -4.09
CA SER A 143 -10.92 6.60 -3.74
C SER A 143 -9.54 6.71 -3.08
N SER A 144 -9.03 5.60 -2.53
CA SER A 144 -7.78 5.56 -1.77
C SER A 144 -6.57 5.18 -2.61
N CYS A 145 -6.72 4.23 -3.54
CA CYS A 145 -5.62 3.71 -4.34
C CYS A 145 -6.01 3.43 -5.80
N GLY A 146 -7.20 3.85 -6.25
CA GLY A 146 -7.68 3.57 -7.61
C GLY A 146 -6.78 4.14 -8.70
N SER A 147 -6.17 5.30 -8.47
CA SER A 147 -5.15 5.90 -9.34
C SER A 147 -3.89 5.05 -9.44
N ILE A 148 -3.42 4.50 -8.32
CA ILE A 148 -2.26 3.60 -8.28
C ILE A 148 -2.57 2.33 -9.07
N LEU A 149 -3.77 1.75 -8.90
CA LEU A 149 -4.22 0.58 -9.67
C LEU A 149 -4.29 0.89 -11.17
N TYR A 150 -4.74 2.11 -11.53
CA TYR A 150 -4.71 2.59 -12.91
C TYR A 150 -3.27 2.65 -13.44
N LEU A 151 -2.32 3.24 -12.69
CA LEU A 151 -0.91 3.32 -13.08
C LEU A 151 -0.29 1.93 -13.28
N ILE A 152 -0.55 0.98 -12.38
CA ILE A 152 -0.08 -0.40 -12.50
C ILE A 152 -0.55 -1.03 -13.83
N ARG A 153 -1.84 -0.90 -14.15
CA ARG A 153 -2.40 -1.40 -15.42
C ARG A 153 -1.73 -0.74 -16.62
N GLU A 154 -1.58 0.57 -16.62
CA GLU A 154 -0.95 1.28 -17.74
C GLU A 154 0.52 0.90 -17.90
N ASN A 155 1.26 0.71 -16.80
CA ASN A 155 2.65 0.26 -16.84
C ASN A 155 2.78 -1.14 -17.44
N PHE A 156 1.91 -2.09 -17.08
CA PHE A 156 1.91 -3.42 -17.67
C PHE A 156 1.53 -3.40 -19.15
N ASN A 157 0.52 -2.61 -19.53
CA ASN A 157 0.16 -2.42 -20.93
C ASN A 157 1.31 -1.79 -21.73
N PHE A 158 2.03 -0.83 -21.14
CA PHE A 158 3.22 -0.22 -21.74
C PHE A 158 4.34 -1.24 -21.93
N ILE A 159 4.64 -2.06 -20.92
CA ILE A 159 5.63 -3.13 -21.01
C ILE A 159 5.27 -4.12 -22.12
N LEU A 160 4.03 -4.60 -22.16
CA LEU A 160 3.57 -5.55 -23.16
C LEU A 160 3.72 -4.98 -24.58
N LYS A 161 3.25 -3.74 -24.79
CA LYS A 161 3.36 -3.08 -26.08
C LYS A 161 4.81 -2.96 -26.56
N ASN A 162 5.71 -2.44 -25.72
CA ASN A 162 7.11 -2.29 -26.11
C ASN A 162 7.81 -3.63 -26.33
N TYR A 163 7.49 -4.65 -25.54
CA TYR A 163 8.03 -5.99 -25.72
C TYR A 163 7.64 -6.61 -27.08
N LEU A 164 6.40 -6.37 -27.53
CA LEU A 164 5.94 -6.81 -28.85
C LEU A 164 6.58 -5.98 -29.98
N ASP A 165 6.74 -4.66 -29.79
CA ASP A 165 7.34 -3.74 -30.78
C ASP A 165 8.85 -3.96 -30.98
N GLU A 166 9.63 -4.24 -29.92
CA GLU A 166 11.07 -4.55 -30.03
C GLU A 166 11.37 -5.77 -30.91
N ARG A 167 10.39 -6.67 -31.09
CA ARG A 167 10.56 -7.86 -31.91
C ARG A 167 10.22 -7.62 -33.38
N THR A 168 9.38 -6.63 -33.66
CA THR A 168 8.98 -6.25 -35.02
C THR A 168 9.93 -5.20 -35.62
N ASN A 169 10.57 -4.39 -34.78
CA ASN A 169 11.58 -3.40 -35.17
C ASN A 169 12.98 -3.81 -34.67
N SER A 170 13.97 -3.81 -35.55
CA SER A 170 15.37 -4.20 -35.25
C SER A 170 16.14 -3.25 -34.30
N LEU A 171 15.50 -2.18 -33.82
CA LEU A 171 16.07 -1.25 -32.85
C LEU A 171 15.62 -1.65 -31.45
N LYS A 172 16.56 -2.15 -30.63
CA LYS A 172 16.36 -2.39 -29.19
C LYS A 172 16.06 -1.06 -28.50
N LYS A 173 14.78 -0.73 -28.35
CA LYS A 173 14.35 0.53 -27.73
C LYS A 173 14.36 0.32 -26.23
N GLN A 174 15.28 0.97 -25.50
CA GLN A 174 15.25 0.88 -24.04
C GLN A 174 13.92 1.46 -23.52
N TYR A 175 13.18 0.65 -22.77
CA TYR A 175 11.95 1.05 -22.09
C TYR A 175 12.00 0.66 -20.62
N GLN A 176 11.22 1.35 -19.79
CA GLN A 176 11.19 1.14 -18.34
C GLN A 176 10.67 -0.27 -18.01
N LYS A 177 11.46 -1.04 -17.24
CA LYS A 177 11.12 -2.42 -16.84
C LYS A 177 10.77 -2.56 -15.36
N PHE A 178 11.07 -1.54 -14.56
CA PHE A 178 10.90 -1.56 -13.11
C PHE A 178 10.31 -0.23 -12.64
N PHE A 179 9.27 -0.29 -11.83
CA PHE A 179 8.58 0.89 -11.29
C PHE A 179 8.59 0.79 -9.76
N ILE A 180 8.97 1.88 -9.10
CA ILE A 180 9.02 1.95 -7.64
C ILE A 180 8.07 3.06 -7.20
N TYR A 181 7.22 2.74 -6.25
CA TYR A 181 6.29 3.68 -5.64
C TYR A 181 6.56 3.70 -4.13
N SER A 182 7.02 4.84 -3.61
CA SER A 182 7.27 4.99 -2.17
C SER A 182 6.09 5.70 -1.50
N GLY A 183 5.28 4.93 -0.79
CA GLY A 183 4.06 5.40 -0.12
C GLY A 183 4.10 5.26 1.40
N HIS A 184 2.92 5.07 1.97
CA HIS A 184 2.64 4.97 3.38
C HIS A 184 1.99 3.61 3.72
N ASP A 185 1.86 3.30 5.01
CA ASP A 185 0.93 2.26 5.50
C ASP A 185 -0.48 2.44 4.91
N SER A 186 -0.98 3.66 4.92
CA SER A 186 -2.24 4.08 4.30
C SER A 186 -2.27 3.95 2.76
N THR A 187 -1.14 3.67 2.12
CA THR A 187 -1.06 3.24 0.71
C THR A 187 -1.13 1.72 0.60
N ILE A 188 -0.37 1.02 1.44
CA ILE A 188 -0.26 -0.44 1.45
C ILE A 188 -1.58 -1.10 1.84
N ILE A 189 -2.26 -0.61 2.88
CA ILE A 189 -3.55 -1.16 3.35
C ILE A 189 -4.59 -1.18 2.21
N PRO A 190 -4.96 -0.06 1.57
CA PRO A 190 -5.97 -0.10 0.51
C PRO A 190 -5.54 -0.92 -0.71
N LEU A 191 -4.25 -0.99 -1.04
CA LEU A 191 -3.77 -1.91 -2.09
C LEU A 191 -3.93 -3.38 -1.68
N ALA A 192 -3.57 -3.75 -0.45
CA ALA A 192 -3.75 -5.09 0.07
C ALA A 192 -5.24 -5.47 0.16
N LEU A 193 -6.12 -4.52 0.50
CA LEU A 193 -7.57 -4.70 0.45
C LEU A 193 -8.05 -4.87 -1.01
N ALA A 194 -7.50 -4.10 -1.96
CA ALA A 194 -7.86 -4.20 -3.38
C ALA A 194 -7.47 -5.55 -3.98
N PHE A 195 -6.37 -6.14 -3.53
CA PHE A 195 -5.93 -7.48 -3.93
C PHE A 195 -6.54 -8.59 -3.06
N GLU A 196 -7.28 -8.23 -2.01
CA GLU A 196 -7.89 -9.17 -1.05
C GLU A 196 -6.87 -10.08 -0.34
N ILE A 197 -5.71 -9.50 -0.03
CA ILE A 197 -4.57 -10.14 0.65
C ILE A 197 -4.27 -9.51 2.01
N PHE A 198 -5.10 -8.57 2.47
CA PHE A 198 -4.87 -7.89 3.74
C PHE A 198 -5.16 -8.82 4.93
N ASP A 199 -4.15 -9.03 5.77
CA ASP A 199 -4.18 -9.96 6.91
C ASP A 199 -4.72 -9.32 8.20
N MET A 200 -5.29 -8.11 8.12
CA MET A 200 -5.78 -7.32 9.25
C MET A 200 -4.69 -6.95 10.26
N ARG A 201 -3.44 -6.80 9.80
CA ARG A 201 -2.32 -6.29 10.60
C ARG A 201 -1.84 -4.96 10.04
N TRP A 202 -1.39 -4.06 10.92
CA TRP A 202 -0.84 -2.78 10.46
C TRP A 202 0.47 -3.02 9.70
N PRO A 203 0.69 -2.44 8.51
CA PRO A 203 1.94 -2.62 7.79
C PRO A 203 3.14 -2.14 8.61
N ARG A 204 4.13 -3.02 8.79
CA ARG A 204 5.39 -2.69 9.46
C ARG A 204 6.23 -1.70 8.65
N TYR A 205 7.25 -1.11 9.28
CA TYR A 205 8.26 -0.34 8.54
C TYR A 205 8.94 -1.19 7.47
N GLY A 206 9.03 -0.62 6.27
CA GLY A 206 9.59 -1.30 5.10
C GLY A 206 8.70 -2.40 4.53
N ALA A 207 7.41 -2.47 4.90
CA ALA A 207 6.45 -3.35 4.22
C ALA A 207 6.31 -2.97 2.75
N TYR A 208 6.08 -3.97 1.89
CA TYR A 208 6.05 -3.78 0.44
C TYR A 208 5.15 -4.78 -0.27
N ILE A 209 4.58 -4.37 -1.40
CA ILE A 209 3.88 -5.24 -2.35
C ILE A 209 4.68 -5.28 -3.65
N VAL A 210 5.02 -6.47 -4.14
CA VAL A 210 5.66 -6.66 -5.45
C VAL A 210 4.67 -7.29 -6.41
N LEU A 211 4.46 -6.64 -7.54
CA LEU A 211 3.78 -7.22 -8.69
C LEU A 211 4.82 -7.55 -9.77
N LYS A 212 4.81 -8.79 -10.24
CA LYS A 212 5.66 -9.23 -11.36
C LYS A 212 4.77 -9.57 -12.54
N TYR A 213 5.12 -9.05 -13.71
CA TYR A 213 4.40 -9.28 -14.96
C TYR A 213 5.18 -10.28 -15.84
N PHE A 214 4.50 -11.31 -16.30
CA PHE A 214 5.07 -12.39 -17.11
C PHE A 214 4.37 -12.45 -18.47
N ILE A 215 5.15 -12.72 -19.50
CA ILE A 215 4.66 -12.99 -20.86
C ILE A 215 5.14 -14.39 -21.21
N SER A 216 4.23 -15.30 -21.53
CA SER A 216 4.57 -16.69 -21.85
C SER A 216 5.53 -16.75 -23.03
N LYS A 217 6.47 -17.70 -23.00
CA LYS A 217 7.41 -17.93 -24.11
C LYS A 217 6.74 -18.71 -25.24
N ALA A 218 5.78 -19.56 -24.92
CA ALA A 218 5.07 -20.42 -25.85
C ALA A 218 3.98 -19.66 -26.60
N ASP A 219 3.17 -18.88 -25.89
CA ASP A 219 2.13 -18.02 -26.44
C ASP A 219 2.28 -16.59 -25.90
N LYS A 220 2.37 -15.60 -26.78
CA LYS A 220 2.55 -14.18 -26.39
C LYS A 220 1.26 -13.48 -26.02
N SER A 221 0.11 -14.07 -26.35
CA SER A 221 -1.19 -13.60 -25.88
C SER A 221 -1.43 -13.97 -24.41
N GLU A 222 -0.75 -15.00 -23.91
CA GLU A 222 -0.80 -15.42 -22.52
C GLU A 222 0.12 -14.58 -21.64
N THR A 223 -0.48 -13.84 -20.73
CA THR A 223 0.21 -12.94 -19.80
C THR A 223 -0.31 -13.15 -18.39
N TYR A 224 0.59 -13.02 -17.41
CA TYR A 224 0.32 -13.35 -16.02
C TYR A 224 0.88 -12.30 -15.07
N VAL A 225 0.25 -12.19 -13.90
CA VAL A 225 0.68 -11.36 -12.78
C VAL A 225 0.82 -12.22 -11.54
N THR A 226 1.93 -12.10 -10.83
CA THR A 226 2.07 -12.62 -9.47
C THR A 226 2.08 -11.46 -8.48
N VAL A 227 1.43 -11.62 -7.33
CA VAL A 227 1.45 -10.63 -6.25
C VAL A 227 2.19 -11.23 -5.05
N HIS A 228 3.13 -10.47 -4.48
CA HIS A 228 3.81 -10.84 -3.23
C HIS A 228 3.61 -9.72 -2.22
N PHE A 229 3.34 -10.08 -0.97
CA PHE A 229 3.26 -9.14 0.15
C PHE A 229 4.33 -9.50 1.17
N ASP A 230 5.24 -8.56 1.44
CA ASP A 230 6.38 -8.76 2.35
C ASP A 230 7.25 -9.98 2.03
N GLY A 231 7.33 -10.32 0.73
CA GLY A 231 8.12 -11.45 0.22
C GLY A 231 7.31 -12.73 0.04
N GLU A 232 6.14 -12.83 0.68
CA GLU A 232 5.28 -14.01 0.62
C GLU A 232 4.39 -13.99 -0.62
N PRO A 233 4.41 -15.04 -1.46
CA PRO A 233 3.57 -15.11 -2.66
C PRO A 233 2.10 -15.26 -2.26
N GLN A 234 1.23 -14.52 -2.94
CA GLN A 234 -0.21 -14.50 -2.68
C GLN A 234 -0.97 -15.19 -3.81
N VAL A 235 -2.12 -15.79 -3.48
CA VAL A 235 -3.11 -16.28 -4.45
C VAL A 235 -4.32 -15.36 -4.33
N LEU A 236 -4.67 -14.66 -5.40
CA LEU A 236 -5.84 -13.78 -5.38
C LEU A 236 -7.12 -14.61 -5.52
N PRO A 237 -8.27 -14.18 -4.96
CA PRO A 237 -9.48 -15.00 -4.89
C PRO A 237 -9.98 -15.57 -6.23
N ASP A 238 -9.86 -14.81 -7.32
CA ASP A 238 -10.33 -15.22 -8.66
C ASP A 238 -9.27 -16.00 -9.47
N CYS A 239 -8.09 -16.26 -8.91
CA CYS A 239 -6.96 -16.88 -9.60
C CYS A 239 -6.75 -18.31 -9.10
N GLU A 240 -6.47 -19.23 -10.01
CA GLU A 240 -6.28 -20.66 -9.68
C GLU A 240 -4.99 -20.93 -8.90
N ASP A 241 -3.94 -20.15 -9.19
CA ASP A 241 -2.63 -20.24 -8.54
C ASP A 241 -1.95 -18.86 -8.45
N HIS A 242 -0.65 -18.84 -8.10
CA HIS A 242 0.15 -17.62 -7.97
C HIS A 242 0.35 -16.85 -9.29
N TYR A 243 0.29 -17.51 -10.44
CA TYR A 243 0.36 -16.92 -11.77
C TYR A 243 -1.06 -16.60 -12.25
N CYS A 244 -1.62 -15.51 -11.75
CA CYS A 244 -2.92 -15.08 -12.19
C CYS A 244 -2.88 -14.60 -13.63
N SER A 245 -3.80 -15.06 -14.49
CA SER A 245 -3.91 -14.50 -15.84
C SER A 245 -4.16 -12.99 -15.76
N TYR A 246 -3.51 -12.21 -16.61
CA TYR A 246 -3.62 -10.75 -16.54
C TYR A 246 -5.06 -10.26 -16.78
N SER A 247 -5.82 -10.96 -17.62
CA SER A 247 -7.24 -10.66 -17.85
C SER A 247 -8.08 -10.90 -16.59
N THR A 248 -7.86 -12.01 -15.88
CA THR A 248 -8.50 -12.29 -14.59
C THR A 248 -8.13 -11.23 -13.55
N PHE A 249 -6.84 -10.89 -13.45
CA PHE A 249 -6.33 -9.85 -12.54
C PHE A 249 -7.00 -8.49 -12.79
N LEU A 250 -7.16 -8.06 -14.05
CA LEU A 250 -7.83 -6.80 -14.35
C LEU A 250 -9.34 -6.86 -14.08
N LYS A 251 -9.97 -8.00 -14.34
CA LYS A 251 -11.40 -8.19 -14.08
C LYS A 251 -11.71 -8.09 -12.59
N SER A 252 -10.89 -8.69 -11.72
CA SER A 252 -11.09 -8.60 -10.26
C SER A 252 -10.95 -7.16 -9.73
N LEU A 253 -10.17 -6.32 -10.42
CA LEU A 253 -9.93 -4.92 -10.04
C LEU A 253 -10.83 -3.90 -10.74
N GLN A 254 -11.70 -4.32 -11.67
CA GLN A 254 -12.37 -3.41 -12.61
C GLN A 254 -13.18 -2.29 -11.94
N ASN A 255 -13.79 -2.56 -10.77
CA ASN A 255 -14.60 -1.59 -10.02
C ASN A 255 -13.76 -0.67 -9.13
N ARG A 256 -12.49 -1.01 -8.92
CA ARG A 256 -11.55 -0.37 -8.00
C ARG A 256 -10.54 0.52 -8.73
N ILE A 257 -10.27 0.26 -10.01
CA ILE A 257 -9.41 1.11 -10.85
C ILE A 257 -10.10 2.44 -11.12
N ASP A 258 -9.39 3.55 -10.89
CA ASP A 258 -9.87 4.89 -11.21
C ASP A 258 -8.81 5.69 -11.94
N LYS A 259 -9.18 6.28 -13.07
CA LYS A 259 -8.25 7.13 -13.81
C LYS A 259 -8.07 8.44 -13.05
N PRO A 260 -6.83 8.88 -12.77
CA PRO A 260 -6.60 10.19 -12.17
C PRO A 260 -7.30 11.27 -12.99
N LYS A 261 -8.13 12.09 -12.33
CA LYS A 261 -8.70 13.27 -12.98
C LYS A 261 -7.53 14.20 -13.29
N LYS A 262 -7.45 14.71 -14.53
CA LYS A 262 -6.46 15.75 -14.87
C LYS A 262 -6.72 16.93 -13.94
N ILE A 263 -5.88 17.09 -12.93
CA ILE A 263 -5.87 18.30 -12.12
C ILE A 263 -5.09 19.30 -12.96
N TYR A 264 -5.83 20.22 -13.60
CA TYR A 264 -5.21 21.37 -14.25
C TYR A 264 -4.42 22.12 -13.18
N GLN A 265 -3.11 22.27 -13.41
CA GLN A 265 -2.28 23.21 -12.66
C GLN A 265 -2.91 24.59 -12.86
N ALA A 266 -3.39 25.19 -11.76
CA ALA A 266 -3.76 26.60 -11.71
C ALA A 266 -2.53 27.43 -11.38
#